data_AF-A0A022PUL0-F1
#
_entry.id   AF-A0A022PUL0-F1
#
_cell.length_a   1.000
_cell.length_b   1.000
_cell.length_c   1.000
_cell.angle_alpha   90.00
_cell.angle_beta   90.00
_cell.angle_gamma   90.00
#
_symmetry.space_group_name_H-M   'P 1'
#
loop_
_entity.id
_entity.type
_entity.pdbx_description
1 polymer ?
#
loop_
_entity_poly.entity_id
_entity_poly.type
_entity_poly.pdbx_seq_one_letter_code
_entity_poly.pdbx_strand_id
1 'polypeptide(L)'
;MGNALRFLYGKCCQPAADSDSIGHHGVTADNVGVSALAQDLYNFEITNQVPQGLGKHVVSSRKAQINWYKKLSDAWRETKPPPKSPEEASRLVILTLKRHQKADVEGLLAFYGLPSPHSLVELTTVTPPSHQQGLKFELNTLPVDAKAVADGDTVTVYVSTNEARESSCVPREVQAAAVQRAKARSQRNYDKADELHRQIIDSGYRVLNIQNEETLAKKYRIRLRFLLGTGNGIVANLMLFFFLGE
;
A
#
# COMPACT_ATOMS: atom_id res chain seq x y z
N MET A 1 30.07 -68.34 -8.03
CA MET A 1 29.05 -68.07 -6.99
C MET A 1 28.60 -66.62 -7.13
N GLY A 2 27.31 -66.38 -7.33
CA GLY A 2 26.61 -65.15 -6.97
C GLY A 2 26.64 -63.94 -7.93
N ASN A 3 25.57 -63.78 -8.71
CA ASN A 3 24.63 -62.63 -8.84
C ASN A 3 25.13 -61.19 -8.58
N ALA A 4 24.58 -60.08 -9.09
CA ALA A 4 23.66 -59.66 -10.16
C ALA A 4 23.44 -58.13 -9.97
N LEU A 5 22.97 -57.43 -11.02
CA LEU A 5 22.22 -56.15 -11.04
C LEU A 5 22.93 -54.77 -10.97
N ARG A 6 23.04 -54.14 -12.16
CA ARG A 6 22.47 -52.83 -12.60
C ARG A 6 22.18 -51.76 -11.51
N PHE A 7 22.68 -50.52 -11.70
CA PHE A 7 21.86 -49.29 -11.81
C PHE A 7 22.72 -48.05 -12.17
N LEU A 8 22.18 -47.24 -13.08
CA LEU A 8 22.61 -45.89 -13.44
C LEU A 8 22.22 -44.91 -12.31
N TYR A 9 23.13 -44.06 -11.80
CA TYR A 9 22.81 -42.69 -11.39
C TYR A 9 24.03 -41.90 -10.85
N GLY A 10 24.06 -40.60 -11.17
CA GLY A 10 24.60 -39.54 -10.32
C GLY A 10 26.03 -39.08 -10.64
N LYS A 11 26.22 -37.91 -11.27
CA LYS A 11 26.38 -36.58 -10.62
C LYS A 11 27.65 -36.51 -9.75
N CYS A 12 28.42 -35.44 -9.72
CA CYS A 12 28.43 -34.15 -10.39
C CYS A 12 29.76 -33.51 -9.95
N CYS A 13 30.45 -32.85 -10.87
CA CYS A 13 31.64 -32.07 -10.58
C CYS A 13 31.32 -30.86 -9.67
N GLN A 14 32.21 -30.56 -8.72
CA GLN A 14 32.55 -29.20 -8.28
C GLN A 14 33.60 -28.60 -9.25
N PRO A 15 34.06 -27.33 -9.16
CA PRO A 15 33.59 -26.09 -8.52
C PRO A 15 33.69 -24.84 -9.45
N ALA A 16 33.56 -23.65 -8.85
CA ALA A 16 34.25 -22.38 -9.19
C ALA A 16 33.58 -21.33 -10.13
N ALA A 17 34.03 -20.10 -9.89
CA ALA A 17 33.41 -18.81 -10.14
C ALA A 17 33.53 -18.28 -11.59
N ASP A 18 32.81 -17.17 -11.79
CA ASP A 18 32.88 -16.18 -12.87
C ASP A 18 32.40 -16.61 -14.26
N SER A 19 31.30 -16.00 -14.71
CA SER A 19 31.23 -15.36 -16.03
C SER A 19 29.87 -14.71 -16.24
N ASP A 20 29.92 -13.43 -16.55
CA ASP A 20 28.88 -12.72 -17.27
C ASP A 20 28.36 -13.58 -18.43
N SER A 21 27.10 -13.99 -18.34
CA SER A 21 26.39 -14.54 -19.48
C SER A 21 25.03 -13.85 -19.55
N ILE A 22 24.99 -12.85 -20.43
CA ILE A 22 23.80 -12.27 -21.03
C ILE A 22 23.00 -13.43 -21.64
N GLY A 23 22.05 -13.95 -20.86
CA GLY A 23 21.06 -14.91 -21.31
C GLY A 23 19.93 -14.15 -22.01
N HIS A 24 19.71 -14.46 -23.30
CA HIS A 24 18.59 -13.99 -24.09
C HIS A 24 17.26 -14.49 -23.50
N HIS A 25 16.72 -13.75 -22.54
CA HIS A 25 15.29 -13.53 -22.24
C HIS A 25 15.28 -12.59 -21.04
N GLY A 26 14.63 -11.42 -21.16
CA GLY A 26 14.68 -10.32 -20.18
C GLY A 26 14.09 -10.64 -18.81
N VAL A 27 14.76 -11.51 -18.06
CA VAL A 27 14.44 -11.87 -16.67
C VAL A 27 15.46 -11.15 -15.79
N THR A 28 15.14 -9.93 -15.41
CA THR A 28 15.77 -9.25 -14.27
C THR A 28 15.43 -10.04 -13.00
N ALA A 29 16.30 -10.02 -11.98
CA ALA A 29 16.06 -10.71 -10.70
C ALA A 29 14.68 -10.41 -10.08
N ASP A 30 14.15 -9.20 -10.34
CA ASP A 30 12.85 -8.73 -9.89
C ASP A 30 11.64 -9.42 -10.57
N ASN A 31 11.81 -9.97 -11.78
CA ASN A 31 10.76 -10.63 -12.57
C ASN A 31 10.75 -12.16 -12.44
N VAL A 32 11.72 -12.73 -11.71
CA VAL A 32 11.84 -14.18 -11.49
C VAL A 32 10.60 -14.73 -10.79
N GLY A 33 10.07 -14.00 -9.80
CA GLY A 33 8.88 -14.39 -9.04
C GLY A 33 7.61 -14.49 -9.89
N VAL A 34 7.40 -13.52 -10.79
CA VAL A 34 6.25 -13.50 -11.72
C VAL A 34 6.31 -14.65 -12.72
N SER A 35 7.50 -14.91 -13.25
CA SER A 35 7.73 -15.99 -14.22
C SER A 35 7.54 -17.37 -13.57
N ALA A 36 8.01 -17.54 -12.33
CA ALA A 36 7.81 -18.76 -11.54
C ALA A 36 6.33 -19.00 -11.25
N LEU A 37 5.58 -17.96 -10.83
CA LEU A 37 4.13 -18.06 -10.61
C LEU A 37 3.39 -18.43 -11.90
N ALA A 38 3.72 -17.79 -13.02
CA ALA A 38 3.12 -18.10 -14.32
C ALA A 38 3.38 -19.55 -14.76
N GLN A 39 4.62 -20.03 -14.57
CA GLN A 39 4.99 -21.41 -14.90
C GLN A 39 4.26 -22.41 -14.01
N ASP A 40 4.14 -22.14 -12.71
CA ASP A 40 3.43 -23.01 -11.77
C ASP A 40 1.92 -23.03 -12.02
N LEU A 41 1.32 -21.90 -12.42
CA LEU A 41 -0.09 -21.85 -12.86
C LEU A 41 -0.31 -22.69 -14.12
N TYR A 42 0.59 -22.61 -15.11
CA TYR A 42 0.53 -23.44 -16.30
C TYR A 42 0.69 -24.94 -15.98
N ASN A 43 1.65 -25.28 -15.12
CA ASN A 43 1.86 -26.66 -14.66
C ASN A 43 0.66 -27.18 -13.85
N PHE A 44 0.01 -26.32 -13.06
CA PHE A 44 -1.20 -26.66 -12.32
C PHE A 44 -2.37 -27.00 -13.26
N GLU A 45 -2.55 -26.30 -14.37
CA GLU A 45 -3.59 -26.64 -15.35
C GLU A 45 -3.40 -28.04 -15.94
N ILE A 46 -2.14 -28.43 -16.19
CA ILE A 46 -1.79 -29.74 -16.75
C ILE A 46 -1.92 -30.85 -15.71
N THR A 47 -1.44 -30.61 -14.48
CA THR A 47 -1.26 -31.67 -13.47
C THR A 47 -2.30 -31.65 -12.35
N ASN A 48 -3.06 -30.55 -12.21
CA ASN A 48 -3.92 -30.23 -11.07
C ASN A 48 -3.22 -30.34 -9.71
N GLN A 49 -1.89 -30.15 -9.67
CA GLN A 49 -1.09 -30.24 -8.46
C GLN A 49 -0.46 -28.90 -8.10
N VAL A 50 -0.56 -28.53 -6.83
CA VAL A 50 0.11 -27.35 -6.25
C VAL A 50 1.58 -27.66 -5.93
N PRO A 51 2.48 -26.66 -5.96
CA PRO A 51 3.90 -26.86 -5.68
C PRO A 51 4.18 -27.50 -4.32
N GLN A 52 5.09 -28.49 -4.27
CA GLN A 52 5.37 -29.27 -3.05
C GLN A 52 5.95 -28.41 -1.89
N GLY A 53 6.49 -27.22 -2.19
CA GLY A 53 7.01 -26.28 -1.20
C GLY A 53 5.97 -25.33 -0.60
N LEU A 54 4.83 -25.14 -1.27
CA LEU A 54 3.83 -24.12 -0.90
C LEU A 54 3.23 -24.36 0.49
N GLY A 55 2.98 -25.62 0.84
CA GLY A 55 2.42 -25.98 2.15
C GLY A 55 3.32 -25.66 3.36
N LYS A 56 4.59 -25.28 3.15
CA LYS A 56 5.47 -24.81 4.24
C LYS A 56 5.26 -23.32 4.56
N HIS A 57 4.70 -22.58 3.61
CA HIS A 57 4.48 -21.13 3.72
C HIS A 57 3.03 -20.77 4.03
N VAL A 58 2.10 -21.70 3.82
CA VAL A 58 0.66 -21.45 3.83
C VAL A 58 0.02 -22.32 4.92
N VAL A 59 -0.90 -21.75 5.70
CA VAL A 59 -1.60 -22.43 6.81
C VAL A 59 -2.76 -23.30 6.29
N SER A 60 -3.27 -22.97 5.09
CA SER A 60 -4.31 -23.74 4.41
C SER A 60 -3.90 -25.18 4.07
N SER A 61 -4.86 -26.11 4.24
CA SER A 61 -4.71 -27.51 3.83
C SER A 61 -4.45 -27.65 2.32
N ARG A 62 -3.81 -28.74 1.88
CA ARG A 62 -3.53 -29.02 0.46
C ARG A 62 -4.78 -29.00 -0.44
N LYS A 63 -5.94 -29.41 0.09
CA LYS A 63 -7.22 -29.35 -0.62
C LYS A 63 -7.72 -27.91 -0.80
N ALA A 64 -7.54 -27.07 0.21
CA ALA A 64 -7.83 -25.64 0.11
C ALA A 64 -6.87 -24.96 -0.88
N GLN A 65 -5.58 -25.32 -0.85
CA GLN A 65 -4.57 -24.84 -1.80
C GLN A 65 -5.01 -25.04 -3.25
N ILE A 66 -5.38 -26.26 -3.63
CA ILE A 66 -5.86 -26.57 -4.98
C ILE A 66 -7.08 -25.71 -5.37
N ASN A 67 -8.03 -25.51 -4.46
CA ASN A 67 -9.25 -24.75 -4.74
C ASN A 67 -8.97 -23.26 -5.03
N TRP A 68 -8.08 -22.63 -4.27
CA TRP A 68 -7.75 -21.23 -4.52
C TRP A 68 -6.71 -21.05 -5.63
N TYR A 69 -5.84 -22.05 -5.88
CA TYR A 69 -4.97 -22.07 -7.06
C TYR A 69 -5.77 -22.08 -8.36
N LYS A 70 -6.86 -22.86 -8.39
CA LYS A 70 -7.80 -22.86 -9.51
C LYS A 70 -8.44 -21.49 -9.75
N LYS A 71 -8.84 -20.80 -8.68
CA LYS A 71 -9.36 -19.43 -8.79
C LYS A 71 -8.30 -18.45 -9.30
N LEU A 72 -7.05 -18.64 -8.87
CA LEU A 72 -5.92 -17.81 -9.28
C LEU A 72 -5.59 -18.02 -10.77
N SER A 73 -5.59 -19.27 -11.26
CA SER A 73 -5.39 -19.54 -12.70
C SER A 73 -6.52 -18.94 -13.55
N ASP A 74 -7.76 -19.02 -13.09
CA ASP A 74 -8.90 -18.40 -13.78
C ASP A 74 -8.74 -16.87 -13.85
N ALA A 75 -8.41 -16.22 -12.72
CA ALA A 75 -8.18 -14.78 -12.67
C ALA A 75 -6.98 -14.33 -13.53
N TRP A 76 -5.90 -15.13 -13.56
CA TRP A 76 -4.71 -14.88 -14.40
C TRP A 76 -5.02 -14.91 -15.90
N ARG A 77 -5.97 -15.76 -16.32
CA ARG A 77 -6.43 -15.81 -17.71
C ARG A 77 -7.34 -14.64 -18.08
N GLU A 78 -8.12 -14.14 -17.13
CA GLU A 78 -9.01 -12.99 -17.34
C GLU A 78 -8.24 -11.67 -17.48
N THR A 79 -7.06 -11.56 -16.86
CA THR A 79 -6.18 -10.40 -17.06
C THR A 79 -5.57 -10.39 -18.47
N LYS A 80 -6.05 -9.47 -19.31
CA LYS A 80 -5.48 -9.14 -20.63
C LYS A 80 -5.00 -7.68 -20.63
N PRO A 81 -3.69 -7.41 -20.71
CA PRO A 81 -2.57 -8.35 -20.85
C PRO A 81 -2.22 -9.11 -19.56
N PRO A 82 -1.48 -10.24 -19.65
CA PRO A 82 -0.96 -10.95 -18.47
C PRO A 82 -0.05 -10.02 -17.66
N PRO A 83 -0.07 -10.11 -16.32
CA PRO A 83 0.73 -9.25 -15.47
C PRO A 83 2.22 -9.47 -15.76
N LYS A 84 2.93 -8.40 -16.10
CA LYS A 84 4.36 -8.45 -16.43
C LYS A 84 5.25 -7.95 -15.30
N SER A 85 4.65 -7.28 -14.32
CA SER A 85 5.35 -6.74 -13.16
C SER A 85 5.01 -7.51 -11.88
N PRO A 86 5.97 -7.65 -10.94
CA PRO A 86 5.74 -8.29 -9.64
C PRO A 86 4.64 -7.60 -8.84
N GLU A 87 4.45 -6.30 -9.01
CA GLU A 87 3.39 -5.51 -8.37
C GLU A 87 2.00 -5.86 -8.92
N GLU A 88 1.86 -6.01 -10.25
CA GLU A 88 0.59 -6.42 -10.87
C GLU A 88 0.21 -7.84 -10.47
N ALA A 89 1.17 -8.77 -10.47
CA ALA A 89 0.95 -10.15 -10.05
C ALA A 89 0.51 -10.22 -8.57
N SER A 90 1.17 -9.44 -7.71
CA SER A 90 0.81 -9.34 -6.29
C SER A 90 -0.60 -8.79 -6.08
N ARG A 91 -0.97 -7.73 -6.83
CA ARG A 91 -2.33 -7.19 -6.80
C ARG A 91 -3.37 -8.21 -7.20
N LEU A 92 -3.12 -8.98 -8.27
CA LEU A 92 -4.02 -10.03 -8.72
C LEU A 92 -4.22 -11.11 -7.66
N VAL A 93 -3.12 -11.55 -7.02
CA VAL A 93 -3.14 -12.53 -5.92
C VAL A 93 -3.97 -12.00 -4.75
N ILE A 94 -3.73 -10.76 -4.31
CA ILE A 94 -4.43 -10.12 -3.20
C ILE A 94 -5.93 -9.99 -3.49
N LEU A 95 -6.31 -9.56 -4.70
CA LEU A 95 -7.72 -9.42 -5.10
C LEU A 95 -8.43 -10.78 -5.13
N THR A 96 -7.79 -11.78 -5.72
CA THR A 96 -8.35 -13.13 -5.87
C THR A 96 -8.51 -13.81 -4.50
N LEU A 97 -7.54 -13.60 -3.61
CA LEU A 97 -7.49 -14.23 -2.29
C LEU A 97 -8.04 -13.35 -1.17
N LYS A 98 -8.70 -12.21 -1.46
CA LYS A 98 -9.25 -11.28 -0.46
C LYS A 98 -10.18 -11.92 0.58
N ARG A 99 -10.84 -13.04 0.23
CA ARG A 99 -11.74 -13.79 1.12
C ARG A 99 -11.04 -14.94 1.89
N HIS A 100 -9.74 -15.14 1.70
CA HIS A 100 -8.96 -16.18 2.38
C HIS A 100 -8.15 -15.58 3.55
N GLN A 101 -7.50 -16.45 4.33
CA GLN A 101 -6.72 -16.01 5.49
C GLN A 101 -5.51 -15.18 5.06
N LYS A 102 -5.22 -14.08 5.78
CA LYS A 102 -4.09 -13.20 5.47
C LYS A 102 -2.74 -13.93 5.47
N ALA A 103 -2.55 -14.84 6.42
CA ALA A 103 -1.34 -15.67 6.50
C ALA A 103 -1.10 -16.52 5.23
N ASP A 104 -2.17 -16.97 4.57
CA ASP A 104 -2.06 -17.75 3.34
C ASP A 104 -1.64 -16.88 2.16
N VAL A 105 -2.12 -15.63 2.11
CA VAL A 105 -1.78 -14.66 1.08
C VAL A 105 -0.33 -14.20 1.25
N GLU A 106 0.08 -13.87 2.47
CA GLU A 106 1.46 -13.48 2.78
C GLU A 106 2.43 -14.64 2.51
N GLY A 107 2.07 -15.86 2.88
CA GLY A 107 2.85 -17.06 2.60
C GLY A 107 3.06 -17.31 1.11
N LEU A 108 2.01 -17.12 0.30
CA LEU A 108 2.08 -17.27 -1.15
C LEU A 108 2.97 -16.18 -1.78
N LEU A 109 2.80 -14.92 -1.36
CA LEU A 109 3.62 -13.81 -1.85
C LEU A 109 5.10 -14.05 -1.49
N ALA A 110 5.38 -14.49 -0.27
CA ALA A 110 6.73 -14.83 0.17
C ALA A 110 7.33 -16.01 -0.61
N PHE A 111 6.54 -17.04 -0.93
CA PHE A 111 7.00 -18.20 -1.69
C PHE A 111 7.46 -17.82 -3.11
N TYR A 112 6.78 -16.86 -3.74
CA TYR A 112 7.14 -16.36 -5.07
C TYR A 112 8.06 -15.12 -5.05
N GLY A 113 8.48 -14.65 -3.87
CA GLY A 113 9.30 -13.43 -3.76
C GLY A 113 8.59 -12.17 -4.24
N LEU A 114 7.26 -12.15 -4.15
CA LEU A 114 6.40 -11.05 -4.59
C LEU A 114 6.27 -9.98 -3.48
N PRO A 115 6.14 -8.69 -3.84
CA PRO A 115 6.00 -7.61 -2.87
C PRO A 115 4.76 -7.80 -1.98
N SER A 116 4.97 -7.69 -0.67
CA SER A 116 3.94 -7.93 0.34
C SER A 116 2.85 -6.85 0.31
N PRO A 117 1.66 -7.10 0.91
CA PRO A 117 0.58 -6.12 0.95
C PRO A 117 0.99 -4.82 1.65
N HIS A 118 1.87 -4.89 2.65
CA HIS A 118 2.40 -3.72 3.34
C HIS A 118 3.32 -2.88 2.44
N SER A 119 4.15 -3.53 1.62
CA SER A 119 4.96 -2.85 0.61
C SER A 119 4.13 -2.33 -0.55
N LEU A 120 3.01 -2.99 -0.91
CA LEU A 120 2.04 -2.49 -1.89
C LEU A 120 1.21 -1.30 -1.37
N VAL A 121 0.87 -1.26 -0.08
CA VAL A 121 0.30 -0.06 0.55
C VAL A 121 1.31 1.08 0.48
N GLU A 122 2.59 0.80 0.68
CA GLU A 122 3.68 1.76 0.45
C GLU A 122 3.86 2.17 -1.04
N LEU A 123 3.66 1.25 -1.98
CA LEU A 123 3.73 1.52 -3.43
C LEU A 123 2.47 2.20 -3.99
N THR A 124 1.31 2.07 -3.35
CA THR A 124 0.18 2.98 -3.60
C THR A 124 0.41 4.36 -3.02
N THR A 125 1.39 4.52 -2.11
CA THR A 125 1.78 5.82 -1.56
C THR A 125 3.00 6.46 -2.21
N VAL A 126 3.70 5.82 -3.16
CA VAL A 126 4.84 6.45 -3.85
C VAL A 126 4.90 6.07 -5.32
N THR A 127 3.90 6.50 -6.09
CA THR A 127 4.25 7.31 -7.27
C THR A 127 3.56 8.64 -7.04
N PRO A 128 4.27 9.72 -6.65
CA PRO A 128 3.67 11.03 -6.75
C PRO A 128 3.19 11.15 -8.20
N PRO A 129 1.90 11.45 -8.46
CA PRO A 129 1.41 11.60 -9.81
C PRO A 129 2.39 12.54 -10.51
N SER A 130 3.02 12.08 -11.60
CA SER A 130 4.03 12.86 -12.33
C SER A 130 3.51 14.28 -12.42
N HIS A 131 4.16 15.23 -11.73
CA HIS A 131 3.64 16.58 -11.49
C HIS A 131 2.92 17.05 -12.75
N GLN A 132 1.58 17.00 -12.74
CA GLN A 132 0.86 17.28 -13.97
C GLN A 132 1.21 18.72 -14.33
N GLN A 133 1.75 18.89 -15.54
CA GLN A 133 2.27 20.16 -16.02
C GLN A 133 1.12 21.19 -15.95
N GLY A 134 1.10 22.00 -14.89
CA GLY A 134 -0.04 22.86 -14.55
C GLY A 134 -0.42 22.94 -13.06
N LEU A 135 0.09 22.04 -12.21
CA LEU A 135 -0.17 22.10 -10.76
C LEU A 135 0.59 23.25 -10.10
N LYS A 136 -0.14 24.29 -9.69
CA LYS A 136 0.43 25.49 -9.04
C LYS A 136 0.51 25.36 -7.52
N PHE A 137 -0.41 24.62 -6.93
CA PHE A 137 -0.55 24.48 -5.49
C PHE A 137 -0.89 23.04 -5.15
N GLU A 138 -0.12 22.46 -4.24
CA GLU A 138 -0.36 21.15 -3.63
C GLU A 138 -0.62 21.37 -2.14
N LEU A 139 -1.64 20.69 -1.62
CA LEU A 139 -1.98 20.73 -0.20
C LEU A 139 -2.06 19.29 0.32
N ASN A 140 -1.09 18.91 1.14
CA ASN A 140 -1.09 17.63 1.82
C ASN A 140 -1.94 17.73 3.08
N THR A 141 -2.94 16.85 3.21
CA THR A 141 -3.91 16.92 4.31
C THR A 141 -3.96 15.60 5.07
N LEU A 142 -4.30 15.70 6.35
CA LEU A 142 -4.63 14.54 7.17
C LEU A 142 -5.93 13.90 6.67
N PRO A 143 -6.16 12.61 6.97
CA PRO A 143 -7.37 11.91 6.53
C PRO A 143 -8.64 12.71 6.85
N VAL A 144 -9.47 12.90 5.82
CA VAL A 144 -10.69 13.71 5.93
C VAL A 144 -11.87 12.81 6.25
N ASP A 145 -12.50 13.04 7.41
CA ASP A 145 -13.76 12.40 7.79
C ASP A 145 -14.89 12.87 6.87
N ALA A 146 -15.78 11.97 6.47
CA ALA A 146 -17.00 12.30 5.72
C ALA A 146 -17.81 13.42 6.38
N LYS A 147 -17.81 13.53 7.71
CA LYS A 147 -18.48 14.62 8.45
C LYS A 147 -17.87 16.00 8.22
N ALA A 148 -16.62 16.07 7.74
CA ALA A 148 -15.93 17.32 7.44
C ALA A 148 -16.26 17.86 6.04
N VAL A 149 -16.97 17.06 5.24
CA VAL A 149 -17.58 17.46 3.97
C VAL A 149 -19.01 17.92 4.27
N ALA A 150 -19.26 19.22 4.14
CA ALA A 150 -20.60 19.76 4.31
C ALA A 150 -21.40 19.58 3.00
N ASP A 151 -22.71 19.39 3.10
CA ASP A 151 -23.61 19.41 1.94
C ASP A 151 -23.53 20.79 1.26
N GLY A 152 -22.75 20.89 0.18
CA GLY A 152 -22.51 22.13 -0.55
C GLY A 152 -21.11 22.25 -1.15
N ASP A 153 -20.57 23.48 -1.16
CA ASP A 153 -19.30 23.85 -1.80
C ASP A 153 -18.10 23.82 -0.84
N THR A 154 -18.27 23.42 0.42
CA THR A 154 -17.26 23.63 1.46
C THR A 154 -16.74 22.31 2.03
N VAL A 155 -15.41 22.15 2.03
CA VAL A 155 -14.72 21.08 2.76
C VAL A 155 -13.82 21.69 3.84
N THR A 156 -13.85 21.09 5.04
CA THR A 156 -12.87 21.40 6.09
C THR A 156 -11.79 20.33 6.09
N VAL A 157 -10.54 20.74 5.92
CA VAL A 157 -9.37 19.86 6.01
C VAL A 157 -8.45 20.29 7.12
N TYR A 158 -7.60 19.35 7.55
CA TYR A 158 -6.57 19.61 8.54
C TYR A 158 -5.21 19.28 7.93
N VAL A 159 -4.25 20.17 8.11
CA VAL A 159 -2.86 19.96 7.67
C VAL A 159 -2.00 19.78 8.89
N SER A 160 -1.11 18.78 8.87
CA SER A 160 -0.22 18.50 9.99
C SER A 160 0.76 19.63 10.20
N THR A 161 0.94 20.05 11.46
CA THR A 161 1.98 21.03 11.80
C THR A 161 3.39 20.43 11.82
N ASN A 162 3.54 19.12 11.60
CA ASN A 162 4.84 18.46 11.46
C ASN A 162 5.46 18.71 10.08
N GLU A 163 4.69 19.19 9.10
CA GLU A 163 5.23 19.59 7.80
C GLU A 163 6.03 20.89 7.93
N ALA A 164 7.26 20.92 7.41
CA ALA A 164 8.19 22.04 7.57
C ALA A 164 7.59 23.41 7.20
N ARG A 165 6.67 23.44 6.22
CA ARG A 165 5.95 24.66 5.83
C ARG A 165 5.04 25.16 6.94
N GLU A 166 4.23 24.29 7.51
CA GLU A 166 3.28 24.66 8.56
C GLU A 166 3.93 24.80 9.93
N SER A 167 5.00 24.04 10.23
CA SER A 167 5.72 24.13 11.51
C SER A 167 6.22 25.55 11.81
N SER A 168 6.70 26.25 10.78
CA SER A 168 7.23 27.62 10.90
C SER A 168 6.15 28.67 11.19
N CYS A 169 4.89 28.38 10.86
CA CYS A 169 3.76 29.30 10.98
C CYS A 169 2.96 29.10 12.28
N VAL A 170 3.29 28.10 13.11
CA VAL A 170 2.55 27.83 14.34
C VAL A 170 2.97 28.80 15.45
N PRO A 171 2.02 29.54 16.07
CA PRO A 171 2.33 30.39 17.22
C PRO A 171 2.89 29.58 18.40
N ARG A 172 3.86 30.15 19.12
CA ARG A 172 4.46 29.51 20.31
C ARG A 172 3.43 29.15 21.37
N GLU A 173 2.40 29.96 21.52
CA GLU A 173 1.31 29.75 22.47
C GLU A 173 0.51 28.48 22.16
N VAL A 174 0.24 28.22 20.89
CA VAL A 174 -0.47 27.01 20.44
C VAL A 174 0.38 25.77 20.65
N GLN A 175 1.69 25.84 20.35
CA GLN A 175 2.62 24.74 20.63
C GLN A 175 2.69 24.44 22.13
N ALA A 176 2.84 25.48 22.96
CA ALA A 176 2.86 25.34 24.41
C ALA A 176 1.55 24.76 24.96
N ALA A 177 0.40 25.22 24.47
CA ALA A 177 -0.91 24.71 24.85
C ALA A 177 -1.07 23.22 24.48
N ALA A 178 -0.59 22.80 23.30
CA ALA A 178 -0.61 21.39 22.88
C ALA A 178 0.21 20.50 23.81
N VAL A 179 1.43 20.92 24.17
CA VAL A 179 2.31 20.20 25.11
C VAL A 179 1.68 20.16 26.51
N GLN A 180 1.14 21.28 26.99
CA GLN A 180 0.47 21.34 28.30
C GLN A 180 -0.78 20.46 28.36
N ARG A 181 -1.53 20.39 27.26
CA ARG A 181 -2.71 19.52 27.15
C ARG A 181 -2.31 18.04 27.22
N ALA A 182 -1.26 17.64 26.50
CA ALA A 182 -0.75 16.27 26.56
C ALA A 182 -0.32 15.90 28.00
N LYS A 183 0.34 16.84 28.70
CA LYS A 183 0.70 16.68 30.12
C LYS A 183 -0.52 16.61 31.04
N ALA A 184 -1.56 17.43 30.80
CA ALA A 184 -2.79 17.38 31.58
C ALA A 184 -3.51 16.03 31.39
N ARG A 185 -3.53 15.49 30.16
CA ARG A 185 -4.08 14.16 29.87
C ARG A 185 -3.31 13.03 30.53
N SER A 186 -1.97 13.07 30.53
CA SER A 186 -1.16 12.06 31.23
C SER A 186 -1.39 12.09 32.75
N GLN A 187 -1.70 13.27 33.30
CA GLN A 187 -2.08 13.46 34.70
C GLN A 187 -3.56 13.20 35.00
N ARG A 188 -4.35 12.74 34.01
CA ARG A 188 -5.81 12.55 34.11
C ARG A 188 -6.60 13.80 34.51
N ASN A 189 -6.03 14.98 34.27
CA ASN A 189 -6.70 16.26 34.47
C ASN A 189 -7.42 16.67 33.17
N TYR A 190 -8.63 16.15 33.01
CA TYR A 190 -9.42 16.35 31.79
C TYR A 190 -9.96 17.76 31.65
N ASP A 191 -10.35 18.42 32.76
CA ASP A 191 -10.89 19.79 32.74
C ASP A 191 -9.87 20.78 32.15
N LYS A 192 -8.62 20.69 32.64
CA LYS A 192 -7.52 21.52 32.14
C LYS A 192 -7.17 21.17 30.68
N ALA A 193 -7.21 19.89 30.33
CA ALA A 193 -6.95 19.45 28.96
C ALA A 193 -8.00 19.99 27.97
N ASP A 194 -9.26 20.04 28.36
CA ASP A 194 -10.36 20.52 27.53
C ASP A 194 -10.38 22.05 27.42
N GLU A 195 -10.00 22.78 28.48
CA GLU A 195 -9.76 24.22 28.41
C GLU A 195 -8.64 24.54 27.40
N LEU A 196 -7.49 23.87 27.52
CA LEU A 196 -6.38 24.02 26.58
C LEU A 196 -6.78 23.61 25.16
N HIS A 197 -7.58 22.56 25.00
CA HIS A 197 -8.07 22.16 23.69
C HIS A 197 -8.94 23.24 23.04
N ARG A 198 -9.78 23.92 23.83
CA ARG A 198 -10.62 25.02 23.37
C ARG A 198 -9.80 26.22 22.93
N GLN A 199 -8.74 26.56 23.67
CA GLN A 199 -7.80 27.63 23.29
C GLN A 199 -7.11 27.33 21.95
N ILE A 200 -6.71 26.08 21.74
CA ILE A 200 -6.11 25.62 20.47
C ILE A 200 -7.13 25.75 19.32
N ILE A 201 -8.39 25.36 19.55
CA ILE A 201 -9.48 25.49 18.56
C ILE A 201 -9.76 26.94 18.19
N ASP A 202 -9.81 27.83 19.18
CA ASP A 202 -10.04 29.26 18.97
C ASP A 202 -8.93 29.90 18.13
N SER A 203 -7.69 29.40 18.29
CA SER A 203 -6.54 29.81 17.48
C SER A 203 -6.55 29.25 16.05
N GLY A 204 -7.58 28.50 15.64
CA GLY A 204 -7.68 27.88 14.31
C GLY A 204 -6.89 26.58 14.14
N TYR A 205 -6.41 26.00 15.23
CA TYR A 205 -5.70 24.72 15.25
C TYR A 205 -6.56 23.64 15.91
N ARG A 206 -6.18 22.38 15.76
CA ARG A 206 -6.86 21.28 16.42
C ARG A 206 -5.89 20.15 16.70
N VAL A 207 -5.98 19.58 17.90
CA VAL A 207 -5.27 18.32 18.21
C VAL A 207 -6.17 17.16 17.81
N LEU A 208 -5.71 16.37 16.85
CA LEU A 208 -6.39 15.19 16.32
C LEU A 208 -5.68 13.93 16.81
N ASN A 209 -6.43 12.88 17.13
CA ASN A 209 -5.85 11.57 17.42
C ASN A 209 -5.89 10.73 16.13
N ILE A 210 -4.73 10.50 15.54
CA ILE A 210 -4.57 9.74 14.30
C ILE A 210 -3.63 8.60 14.61
N GLN A 211 -4.06 7.35 14.33
CA GLN A 211 -3.25 6.16 14.61
C GLN A 211 -2.74 6.07 16.07
N ASN A 212 -3.57 6.51 17.03
CA ASN A 212 -3.23 6.55 18.46
C ASN A 212 -2.17 7.60 18.86
N GLU A 213 -1.83 8.53 17.96
CA GLU A 213 -0.94 9.65 18.20
C GLU A 213 -1.68 10.99 18.16
N GLU A 214 -1.42 11.85 19.15
CA GLU A 214 -1.97 13.21 19.18
C GLU A 214 -1.16 14.13 18.25
N THR A 215 -1.73 14.46 17.10
CA THR A 215 -1.13 15.36 16.10
C THR A 215 -1.79 16.74 16.16
N LEU A 216 -0.98 17.79 16.32
CA LEU A 216 -1.44 19.17 16.17
C LEU A 216 -1.57 19.50 14.67
N ALA A 217 -2.74 19.98 14.28
CA ALA A 217 -3.06 20.28 12.90
C ALA A 217 -3.72 21.65 12.75
N LYS A 218 -3.50 22.30 11.61
CA LYS A 218 -4.11 23.58 11.26
C LYS A 218 -5.39 23.36 10.47
N LYS A 219 -6.45 24.10 10.80
CA LYS A 219 -7.74 24.01 10.11
C LYS A 219 -7.73 24.85 8.84
N TYR A 220 -8.08 24.24 7.72
CA TYR A 220 -8.30 24.91 6.44
C TYR A 220 -9.74 24.68 5.97
N ARG A 221 -10.37 25.75 5.48
CA ARG A 221 -11.71 25.69 4.90
C ARG A 221 -11.61 25.99 3.42
N ILE A 222 -11.84 24.97 2.60
CA ILE A 222 -11.77 25.05 1.14
C ILE A 222 -13.17 25.27 0.61
N ARG A 223 -13.35 26.24 -0.28
CA ARG A 223 -14.59 26.46 -1.03
C ARG A 223 -14.37 26.13 -2.49
N LEU A 224 -15.10 25.13 -2.97
CA LEU A 224 -15.10 24.68 -4.35
C LEU A 224 -16.05 25.55 -5.16
N ARG A 225 -15.51 26.56 -5.84
CA ARG A 225 -16.25 27.29 -6.85
C ARG A 225 -16.03 26.62 -8.19
N PHE A 226 -17.06 25.99 -8.74
CA PHE A 226 -17.01 25.53 -10.13
C PHE A 226 -17.08 26.77 -11.03
N LEU A 227 -16.03 27.02 -11.81
CA LEU A 227 -16.10 28.00 -12.89
C LEU A 227 -16.78 27.31 -14.06
N LEU A 228 -18.02 27.68 -14.37
CA LEU A 228 -18.66 27.37 -15.65
C LEU A 228 -18.00 28.26 -16.73
N GLY A 229 -16.79 27.91 -17.12
CA GLY A 229 -16.07 28.55 -18.22
C GLY A 229 -16.50 27.97 -19.55
N THR A 230 -17.52 28.56 -20.20
CA THR A 230 -17.71 28.40 -21.65
C THR A 230 -16.61 29.20 -22.35
N GLY A 231 -15.49 28.57 -22.67
CA GLY A 231 -14.43 29.21 -23.45
C GLY A 231 -13.07 28.57 -23.24
N ASN A 232 -12.65 27.81 -24.24
CA ASN A 232 -11.28 27.44 -24.61
C ASN A 232 -10.20 27.55 -23.50
N GLY A 233 -9.80 26.38 -22.98
CA GLY A 233 -8.37 26.12 -22.80
C GLY A 233 -7.74 26.26 -21.41
N ILE A 234 -8.50 26.49 -20.34
CA ILE A 234 -7.95 26.39 -18.97
C ILE A 234 -8.87 25.55 -18.10
N VAL A 235 -8.75 24.23 -18.24
CA VAL A 235 -9.21 23.31 -17.20
C VAL A 235 -8.20 23.43 -16.07
N ALA A 236 -8.43 24.36 -15.13
CA ALA A 236 -7.77 24.28 -13.83
C ALA A 236 -8.32 23.04 -13.13
N ASN A 237 -7.74 21.89 -13.45
CA ASN A 237 -7.91 20.65 -12.72
C ASN A 237 -7.29 20.88 -11.35
N LEU A 238 -8.06 21.48 -10.43
CA LEU A 238 -7.75 21.43 -9.01
C LEU A 238 -8.06 20.01 -8.57
N MET A 239 -7.16 19.08 -8.89
CA MET A 239 -7.22 17.69 -8.43
C MET A 239 -6.86 17.70 -6.95
N LEU A 240 -7.88 17.95 -6.12
CA LEU A 240 -7.75 17.91 -4.68
C LEU A 240 -7.83 16.43 -4.27
N PHE A 241 -6.66 15.79 -4.12
CA PHE A 241 -6.58 14.43 -3.61
C PHE A 241 -6.93 14.45 -2.12
N PHE A 242 -8.17 14.14 -1.80
CA PHE A 242 -8.56 13.81 -0.44
C PHE A 242 -8.25 12.33 -0.21
N PHE A 243 -7.30 12.04 0.68
CA PHE A 243 -7.22 10.71 1.29
C PHE A 243 -8.41 10.59 2.24
N LEU A 244 -9.52 10.01 1.77
CA LEU A 244 -10.56 9.50 2.66
C LEU A 244 -9.98 8.27 3.35
N GLY A 245 -9.73 8.38 4.66
CA GLY A 245 -9.44 7.21 5.49
C GLY A 245 -10.75 6.48 5.76
N GLU A 246 -10.83 5.19 5.38
CA GLU A 246 -11.84 4.26 5.89
C GLU A 246 -11.55 3.88 7.37
#